data_AF-A0A818LP77-F1
#
_entry.id   AF-A0A818LP77-F1
#
_cell.length_a   1.000
_cell.length_b   1.000
_cell.length_c   1.000
_cell.angle_alpha   90.00
_cell.angle_beta   90.00
_cell.angle_gamma   90.00
#
_symmetry.space_group_name_H-M   'P 1'
#
loop_
_entity.id
_entity.type
_entity.pdbx_description
1 polymer ?
#
loop_
_entity_poly.entity_id
_entity_poly.type
_entity_poly.pdbx_seq_one_letter_code
_entity_poly.pdbx_strand_id
1 'polypeptide(L)'
;MVFVRILTQDEYTLESFANFPPFSLSVQEFWTRRYSRIAHTILKESIYKPIRLEFSSSAIAFLITFIISGIFHAHMGMVAFGDMSSLVSIFMFFLLHGIACYLEPTIKNQIPKYIRWILTQMFLVITSSFMFGPFIEKGCPFFENNPPPLFNMEWTPKQPVPDFCPR
;
A
#
# COMPACT_ATOMS: atom_id res chain seq x y z
N MET A 1 22.15 5.55 -4.72
CA MET A 1 22.05 4.55 -5.82
C MET A 1 23.42 4.16 -6.38
N VAL A 2 24.33 5.10 -6.68
CA VAL A 2 25.67 4.80 -7.24
C VAL A 2 26.51 3.88 -6.35
N PHE A 3 26.45 4.07 -5.02
CA PHE A 3 27.25 3.27 -4.07
C PHE A 3 26.96 1.76 -4.10
N VAL A 4 25.68 1.36 -4.16
CA VAL A 4 25.30 -0.06 -4.26
C VAL A 4 25.78 -0.66 -5.57
N ARG A 5 25.68 0.08 -6.67
CA ARG A 5 26.17 -0.36 -7.98
C ARG A 5 27.67 -0.58 -7.98
N ILE A 6 28.44 0.33 -7.35
CA ILE A 6 29.89 0.19 -7.22
C ILE A 6 30.25 -1.04 -6.38
N LEU A 7 29.63 -1.21 -5.20
CA LEU A 7 29.92 -2.33 -4.30
C LEU A 7 29.56 -3.68 -4.91
N THR A 8 28.50 -3.72 -5.69
CA THR A 8 28.00 -4.96 -6.32
C THR A 8 28.50 -5.15 -7.73
N GLN A 9 29.45 -4.32 -8.21
CA GLN A 9 29.97 -4.39 -9.57
C GLN A 9 28.86 -4.41 -10.64
N ASP A 10 27.88 -3.54 -10.46
CA ASP A 10 26.67 -3.41 -11.29
C ASP A 10 25.72 -4.64 -11.28
N GLU A 11 25.91 -5.62 -10.39
CA GLU A 11 24.97 -6.74 -10.26
C GLU A 11 23.62 -6.33 -9.65
N TYR A 12 23.61 -5.36 -8.72
CA TYR A 12 22.38 -4.92 -8.07
C TYR A 12 22.17 -3.40 -8.15
N THR A 13 20.91 -3.02 -8.38
CA THR A 13 20.46 -1.63 -8.34
C THR A 13 19.34 -1.46 -7.32
N LEU A 14 19.42 -0.41 -6.50
CA LEU A 14 18.32 -0.06 -5.62
C LEU A 14 17.15 0.50 -6.43
N GLU A 15 16.00 -0.15 -6.33
CA GLU A 15 14.76 0.37 -6.88
C GLU A 15 14.24 1.53 -6.03
N SER A 16 13.86 2.64 -6.66
CA SER A 16 13.20 3.75 -5.94
C SER A 16 11.85 3.29 -5.39
N PHE A 17 11.52 3.71 -4.17
CA PHE A 17 10.21 3.43 -3.58
C PHE A 17 9.05 3.89 -4.46
N ALA A 18 9.16 5.09 -5.03
CA ALA A 18 8.15 5.68 -5.91
C ALA A 18 8.77 6.38 -7.12
N ASN A 19 7.95 6.60 -8.15
CA ASN A 19 8.29 7.30 -9.38
C ASN A 19 7.18 8.31 -9.73
N PHE A 20 7.27 9.51 -9.14
CA PHE A 20 6.32 10.62 -9.30
C PHE A 20 4.84 10.17 -9.37
N PRO A 21 4.27 9.64 -8.27
CA PRO A 21 2.87 9.18 -8.23
C PRO A 21 1.82 10.19 -8.69
N PRO A 22 1.94 11.51 -8.43
CA PRO A 22 0.98 12.49 -8.90
C PRO A 22 0.86 12.58 -10.43
N PHE A 23 1.78 12.02 -11.21
CA PHE A 23 1.68 12.01 -12.69
C PHE A 23 0.95 10.79 -13.26
N SER A 24 0.23 10.02 -12.42
CA SER A 24 -0.57 8.87 -12.86
C SER A 24 -1.77 9.32 -13.70
N LEU A 25 -1.96 8.72 -14.87
CA LEU A 25 -3.13 8.94 -15.77
C LEU A 25 -4.23 7.89 -15.56
N SER A 26 -4.03 7.03 -14.56
CA SER A 26 -4.72 5.77 -14.37
C SER A 26 -4.48 5.29 -12.95
N VAL A 27 -5.50 4.68 -12.32
CA VAL A 27 -5.36 4.10 -10.97
C VAL A 27 -4.45 2.87 -11.04
N GLN A 28 -4.55 2.08 -12.11
CA GLN A 28 -3.63 0.99 -12.36
C GLN A 28 -2.19 1.47 -12.56
N GLU A 29 -1.95 2.57 -13.30
CA GLU A 29 -0.61 3.14 -13.47
C GLU A 29 -0.01 3.60 -12.13
N PHE A 30 -0.83 4.22 -11.27
CA PHE A 30 -0.43 4.62 -9.93
C PHE A 30 0.16 3.43 -9.16
N TRP A 31 -0.59 2.32 -9.04
CA TRP A 31 -0.16 1.17 -8.24
C TRP A 31 0.93 0.30 -8.87
N THR A 32 0.93 0.18 -10.21
CA THR A 32 1.82 -0.79 -10.88
C THR A 32 3.16 -0.20 -11.29
N ARG A 33 3.24 1.13 -11.45
CA ARG A 33 4.44 1.79 -12.02
C ARG A 33 5.01 2.89 -11.15
N ARG A 34 4.21 3.53 -10.30
CA ARG A 34 4.58 4.81 -9.68
C ARG A 34 4.63 4.79 -8.17
N TYR A 35 3.72 4.10 -7.49
CA TYR A 35 3.66 4.05 -6.04
C TYR A 35 4.15 2.71 -5.50
N SER A 36 4.96 2.74 -4.43
CA SER A 36 5.43 1.57 -3.70
C SER A 36 5.92 0.41 -4.58
N ARG A 37 6.90 0.68 -5.46
CA ARG A 37 7.39 -0.28 -6.47
C ARG A 37 7.86 -1.59 -5.86
N ILE A 38 8.49 -1.53 -4.69
CA ILE A 38 8.92 -2.73 -3.93
C ILE A 38 7.70 -3.55 -3.49
N ALA A 39 6.68 -2.93 -2.91
CA ALA A 39 5.46 -3.62 -2.50
C ALA A 39 4.72 -4.22 -3.70
N HIS A 40 4.67 -3.50 -4.82
CA HIS A 40 4.14 -4.03 -6.07
C HIS A 40 4.91 -5.26 -6.53
N THR A 41 6.25 -5.24 -6.52
CA THR A 41 7.07 -6.41 -6.88
C THR A 41 6.76 -7.59 -5.98
N ILE A 42 6.70 -7.39 -4.65
CA ILE A 42 6.37 -8.45 -3.69
C ILE A 42 4.99 -9.05 -4.02
N LEU A 43 3.95 -8.22 -4.07
CA LEU A 43 2.58 -8.68 -4.33
C LEU A 43 2.43 -9.33 -5.71
N LYS A 44 3.17 -8.83 -6.71
CA LYS A 44 3.16 -9.37 -8.07
C LYS A 44 3.69 -10.80 -8.11
N GLU A 45 4.82 -11.03 -7.45
CA GLU A 45 5.48 -12.34 -7.42
C GLU A 45 4.78 -13.32 -6.48
N SER A 46 4.33 -12.86 -5.31
CA SER A 46 3.76 -13.74 -4.28
C SER A 46 2.27 -14.06 -4.46
N ILE A 47 1.49 -13.17 -5.09
CA ILE A 47 0.04 -13.30 -5.19
C ILE A 47 -0.43 -13.25 -6.64
N TYR A 48 -0.15 -12.15 -7.34
CA TYR A 48 -0.74 -11.91 -8.66
C TYR A 48 -0.39 -13.00 -9.67
N LYS A 49 0.90 -13.36 -9.78
CA LYS A 49 1.36 -14.39 -10.72
C LYS A 49 0.74 -15.76 -10.42
N PRO A 50 0.81 -16.31 -9.19
CA PRO A 50 0.14 -17.57 -8.84
C PRO A 50 -1.36 -17.57 -9.18
N ILE A 51 -2.09 -16.54 -8.76
CA ILE A 51 -3.54 -16.44 -8.99
C ILE A 51 -3.86 -16.32 -10.49
N ARG A 52 -3.04 -15.58 -11.25
CA ARG A 52 -3.24 -15.47 -12.70
C ARG A 52 -3.03 -16.80 -13.41
N LEU A 53 -2.07 -17.62 -12.97
CA LEU A 53 -1.84 -18.96 -13.52
C LEU A 53 -3.04 -19.87 -13.26
N GLU A 54 -3.64 -19.78 -12.08
CA GLU A 54 -4.80 -20.60 -11.70
C GLU A 54 -6.09 -20.19 -12.45
N PHE A 55 -6.43 -18.89 -12.43
CA PHE A 55 -7.73 -18.41 -12.93
C PHE A 55 -7.70 -17.92 -14.39
N SER A 56 -6.54 -17.89 -15.04
CA SER A 56 -6.34 -17.36 -16.41
C SER A 56 -6.91 -15.95 -16.67
N SER A 57 -7.20 -15.19 -15.61
CA SER A 57 -7.82 -13.86 -15.68
C SER A 57 -6.97 -12.84 -14.96
N SER A 58 -6.44 -11.88 -15.72
CA SER A 58 -5.64 -10.77 -15.16
C SER A 58 -6.46 -9.89 -14.23
N ALA A 59 -7.74 -9.69 -14.56
CA ALA A 59 -8.63 -8.82 -13.79
C ALA A 59 -8.98 -9.44 -12.43
N ILE A 60 -9.29 -10.74 -12.40
CA ILE A 60 -9.52 -11.49 -11.14
C ILE A 60 -8.25 -11.49 -10.28
N ALA A 61 -7.08 -11.74 -10.88
CA ALA A 61 -5.81 -11.72 -10.17
C ALA A 61 -5.51 -10.34 -9.55
N PHE A 62 -5.82 -9.25 -10.25
CA PHE A 62 -5.72 -7.89 -9.69
C PHE A 62 -6.64 -7.72 -8.48
N LEU A 63 -7.92 -8.07 -8.60
CA LEU A 63 -8.89 -7.91 -7.51
C LEU A 63 -8.48 -8.70 -6.26
N ILE A 64 -8.08 -9.97 -6.42
CA ILE A 64 -7.61 -10.82 -5.32
C ILE A 64 -6.35 -10.23 -4.66
N THR A 65 -5.42 -9.70 -5.45
CA THR A 65 -4.21 -9.06 -4.92
C THR A 65 -4.56 -7.85 -4.03
N PHE A 66 -5.53 -7.03 -4.44
CA PHE A 66 -6.01 -5.91 -3.63
C PHE A 66 -6.74 -6.38 -2.38
N ILE A 67 -7.54 -7.44 -2.44
CA ILE A 67 -8.22 -8.01 -1.26
C ILE A 67 -7.20 -8.48 -0.23
N ILE A 68 -6.18 -9.24 -0.64
CA ILE A 68 -5.14 -9.75 0.27
C ILE A 68 -4.33 -8.59 0.86
N SER A 69 -3.94 -7.61 0.03
CA SER A 69 -3.28 -6.39 0.53
C SER A 69 -4.17 -5.63 1.50
N GLY A 70 -5.47 -5.55 1.23
CA GLY A 70 -6.46 -4.91 2.08
C GLY A 70 -6.58 -5.59 3.44
N ILE A 71 -6.66 -6.92 3.48
CA ILE A 71 -6.70 -7.69 4.72
C ILE A 71 -5.44 -7.42 5.56
N PHE A 72 -4.26 -7.42 4.94
CA PHE A 72 -3.01 -7.13 5.62
C PHE A 72 -3.02 -5.73 6.27
N HIS A 73 -3.40 -4.69 5.53
CA HIS A 73 -3.44 -3.33 6.07
C HIS A 73 -4.56 -3.14 7.10
N ALA A 74 -5.70 -3.81 6.92
CA ALA A 74 -6.81 -3.75 7.86
C ALA A 74 -6.44 -4.43 9.19
N HIS A 75 -5.70 -5.54 9.14
CA HIS A 75 -5.11 -6.16 10.33
C HIS A 75 -4.12 -5.20 11.01
N MET A 76 -3.25 -4.54 10.24
CA MET A 76 -2.31 -3.57 10.81
C MET A 76 -3.02 -2.39 11.47
N GLY A 77 -4.09 -1.88 10.85
CA GLY A 77 -4.94 -0.86 11.45
C GLY A 77 -5.62 -1.34 12.73
N MET A 78 -6.14 -2.57 12.75
CA MET A 78 -6.74 -3.15 13.96
C MET A 78 -5.71 -3.25 15.10
N VAL A 79 -4.49 -3.72 14.81
CA VAL A 79 -3.42 -3.82 15.82
C VAL A 79 -2.97 -2.43 16.30
N ALA A 80 -2.88 -1.45 15.40
CA ALA A 80 -2.43 -0.10 15.75
C ALA A 80 -3.47 0.69 16.55
N PHE A 81 -4.77 0.56 16.22
CA PHE A 81 -5.83 1.41 16.77
C PHE A 81 -6.81 0.70 17.70
N GLY A 82 -6.78 -0.64 17.77
CA GLY A 82 -7.63 -1.44 18.66
C GLY A 82 -9.12 -1.39 18.35
N ASP A 83 -9.52 -1.06 17.12
CA ASP A 83 -10.93 -0.79 16.77
C ASP A 83 -11.34 -1.34 15.40
N MET A 84 -12.61 -1.72 15.30
CA MET A 84 -13.24 -2.27 14.10
C MET A 84 -13.53 -1.23 13.02
N SER A 85 -13.79 0.03 13.37
CA SER A 85 -14.00 1.08 12.34
C SER A 85 -12.75 1.27 11.49
N SER A 86 -11.57 1.27 12.12
CA SER A 86 -10.28 1.38 11.44
C SER A 86 -10.03 0.20 10.48
N LEU A 87 -10.42 -1.02 10.87
CA LEU A 87 -10.35 -2.20 10.00
C LEU A 87 -11.21 -2.03 8.75
N VAL A 88 -12.48 -1.66 8.93
CA VAL A 88 -13.42 -1.52 7.80
C VAL A 88 -12.98 -0.40 6.86
N SER A 89 -12.62 0.75 7.41
CA SER A 89 -12.18 1.91 6.62
C SER A 89 -10.96 1.57 5.75
N ILE A 90 -9.92 0.99 6.35
CA ILE A 90 -8.69 0.63 5.63
C ILE A 90 -8.96 -0.47 4.60
N PHE A 91 -9.76 -1.48 4.93
CA PHE A 91 -10.11 -2.52 3.96
C PHE A 91 -10.86 -1.94 2.75
N MET A 92 -11.81 -1.02 2.99
CA MET A 92 -12.58 -0.37 1.93
C MET A 92 -11.69 0.44 0.96
N PHE A 93 -10.63 1.09 1.45
CA PHE A 93 -9.65 1.75 0.59
C PHE A 93 -9.08 0.79 -0.46
N PHE A 94 -8.56 -0.36 -0.04
CA PHE A 94 -7.98 -1.33 -0.97
C PHE A 94 -9.03 -1.97 -1.88
N LEU A 95 -10.22 -2.27 -1.36
CA LEU A 95 -11.31 -2.85 -2.14
C LEU A 95 -11.75 -1.91 -3.28
N LEU A 96 -11.97 -0.62 -2.98
CA LEU A 96 -12.35 0.38 -3.97
C LEU A 96 -11.28 0.53 -5.07
N HIS A 97 -10.00 0.52 -4.70
CA HIS A 97 -8.90 0.58 -5.65
C HIS A 97 -8.81 -0.70 -6.51
N GLY A 98 -9.06 -1.86 -5.91
CA GLY A 98 -9.13 -3.12 -6.64
C GLY A 98 -10.25 -3.15 -7.68
N ILE A 99 -11.44 -2.66 -7.32
CA ILE A 99 -12.58 -2.52 -8.25
C ILE A 99 -12.25 -1.52 -9.36
N ALA A 100 -11.66 -0.37 -9.02
CA ALA A 100 -11.26 0.62 -10.02
C ALA A 100 -10.25 0.02 -11.03
N CYS A 101 -9.22 -0.66 -10.57
CA CYS A 101 -8.25 -1.34 -11.44
C CYS A 101 -8.83 -2.51 -12.24
N TYR A 102 -9.86 -3.18 -11.71
CA TYR A 102 -10.59 -4.24 -12.42
C TYR A 102 -11.41 -3.68 -13.59
N LEU A 103 -12.10 -2.55 -13.37
CA LEU A 103 -12.98 -1.93 -14.36
C LEU A 103 -12.21 -1.10 -15.41
N GLU A 104 -11.12 -0.47 -15.02
CA GLU A 104 -10.37 0.48 -15.86
C GLU A 104 -10.00 -0.06 -17.28
N PRO A 105 -9.56 -1.33 -17.46
CA PRO A 105 -9.28 -1.88 -18.78
C PRO A 105 -10.52 -2.10 -19.66
N THR A 106 -11.71 -2.19 -19.06
CA THR A 106 -12.97 -2.43 -19.80
C THR A 106 -13.55 -1.14 -20.38
N ILE A 107 -13.13 0.01 -19.85
CA ILE A 107 -13.53 1.33 -20.33
C ILE A 107 -12.74 1.66 -21.61
N LYS A 108 -13.44 1.70 -22.76
CA LYS A 108 -12.85 2.15 -24.03
C LYS A 108 -12.46 3.63 -23.92
N ASN A 109 -11.18 3.90 -23.69
CA ASN A 109 -10.73 5.26 -23.38
C ASN A 109 -10.34 6.07 -24.62
N GLN A 110 -11.28 6.86 -25.14
CA GLN A 110 -11.00 8.04 -25.98
C GLN A 110 -10.92 9.34 -25.15
N ILE A 111 -10.72 9.23 -23.83
CA ILE A 111 -10.70 10.38 -22.92
C ILE A 111 -9.37 11.15 -23.03
N PRO A 112 -9.39 12.49 -23.19
CA PRO A 112 -8.19 13.32 -23.19
C PRO A 112 -7.30 13.11 -21.97
N LYS A 113 -5.98 13.18 -22.18
CA LYS A 113 -4.95 12.91 -21.15
C LYS A 113 -5.18 13.70 -19.85
N TYR A 114 -5.46 14.99 -19.95
CA TYR A 114 -5.64 15.85 -18.79
C TYR A 114 -6.90 15.49 -17.98
N ILE A 115 -7.98 15.10 -18.66
CA ILE A 115 -9.22 14.66 -17.98
C ILE A 115 -8.97 13.36 -17.22
N ARG A 116 -8.29 12.39 -17.84
CA ARG A 116 -7.91 11.14 -17.17
C ARG A 116 -7.03 11.38 -15.94
N TRP A 117 -6.07 12.30 -16.07
CA TRP A 117 -5.22 12.70 -14.96
C TRP A 117 -6.05 13.27 -13.81
N ILE A 118 -6.91 14.26 -14.08
CA ILE A 118 -7.80 14.86 -13.05
C ILE A 118 -8.66 13.78 -12.39
N LEU A 119 -9.33 12.93 -13.18
CA LEU A 119 -10.18 11.86 -12.65
C LEU A 119 -9.41 10.90 -11.75
N THR A 120 -8.19 10.53 -12.16
CA THR A 120 -7.31 9.65 -11.37
C THR A 120 -6.92 10.33 -10.06
N GLN A 121 -6.45 11.58 -10.10
CA GLN A 121 -6.04 12.29 -8.89
C GLN A 121 -7.22 12.54 -7.94
N MET A 122 -8.39 12.91 -8.47
CA MET A 122 -9.62 13.07 -7.68
C MET A 122 -9.99 11.77 -6.98
N PHE A 123 -9.99 10.64 -7.70
CA PHE A 123 -10.25 9.34 -7.11
C PHE A 123 -9.26 9.02 -5.98
N LEU A 124 -7.95 9.15 -6.23
CA LEU A 124 -6.90 8.87 -5.25
C LEU A 124 -7.03 9.74 -3.99
N VAL A 125 -7.33 11.04 -4.15
CA VAL A 125 -7.49 11.97 -3.02
C VAL A 125 -8.75 11.65 -2.22
N ILE A 126 -9.89 11.45 -2.88
CA ILE A 126 -11.16 11.14 -2.21
C ILE A 126 -11.04 9.85 -1.40
N THR A 127 -10.46 8.79 -2.00
CA THR A 127 -10.34 7.50 -1.32
C THR A 127 -9.26 7.51 -0.24
N SER A 128 -8.25 8.39 -0.31
CA SER A 128 -7.18 8.46 0.69
C SER A 128 -7.68 8.67 2.12
N SER A 129 -8.83 9.35 2.29
CA SER A 129 -9.48 9.53 3.58
C SER A 129 -9.84 8.20 4.27
N PHE A 130 -10.14 7.14 3.52
CA PHE A 130 -10.40 5.82 4.10
C PHE A 130 -9.15 5.20 4.73
N MET A 131 -7.98 5.43 4.12
CA MET A 131 -6.70 4.94 4.64
C MET A 131 -6.21 5.80 5.80
N PHE A 132 -6.25 7.13 5.65
CA PHE A 132 -5.64 8.07 6.60
C PHE A 132 -6.59 8.59 7.68
N GLY A 133 -7.91 8.46 7.51
CA GLY A 133 -8.92 8.90 8.48
C GLY A 133 -8.66 8.37 9.90
N PRO A 134 -8.43 7.04 10.09
CA PRO A 134 -8.07 6.50 11.39
C PRO A 134 -6.83 7.12 12.02
N PHE A 135 -5.81 7.45 11.21
CA PHE A 135 -4.58 8.10 11.68
C PHE A 135 -4.83 9.56 12.11
N ILE A 136 -5.80 10.24 11.51
CA ILE A 136 -6.14 11.61 11.89
C ILE A 136 -6.99 11.60 13.16
N GLU A 137 -8.03 10.76 13.19
CA GLU A 137 -8.97 10.69 14.31
C GLU A 137 -8.31 10.16 15.59
N LYS A 138 -7.41 9.17 15.47
CA LYS A 138 -6.85 8.45 16.61
C LYS A 138 -5.34 8.57 16.74
N GLY A 139 -4.65 9.03 15.71
CA GLY A 139 -3.19 9.17 15.76
C GLY A 139 -2.75 10.14 16.84
N CYS A 140 -3.40 11.29 17.00
CA CYS A 140 -3.05 12.22 18.10
C CYS A 140 -3.14 11.56 19.48
N PRO A 141 -4.28 10.96 19.90
CA PRO A 141 -4.34 10.22 21.15
C PRO A 141 -3.33 9.07 21.25
N PHE A 142 -3.07 8.33 20.16
CA PHE A 142 -2.08 7.26 20.16
C PHE A 142 -0.65 7.79 20.41
N PHE A 143 -0.23 8.85 19.72
CA PHE A 143 1.10 9.45 19.87
C PHE A 143 1.25 10.24 21.17
N GLU A 144 0.17 10.82 21.70
CA GLU A 144 0.16 11.43 23.04
C GLU A 144 0.35 10.37 24.13
N ASN A 145 -0.30 9.21 24.00
CA ASN A 145 -0.17 8.10 24.95
C ASN A 145 1.08 7.24 24.73
N ASN A 146 1.66 7.27 23.52
CA ASN A 146 2.86 6.54 23.13
C ASN A 146 3.83 7.51 22.43
N PRO A 147 4.39 8.50 23.16
CA PRO A 147 5.31 9.46 22.56
C PRO A 147 6.49 8.71 21.96
N PRO A 148 6.77 8.88 20.64
CA PRO A 148 7.94 8.25 20.04
C PRO A 148 9.18 8.77 20.78
N PRO A 149 10.17 7.90 21.05
CA PRO A 149 11.37 8.26 21.80
C PRO A 149 12.28 9.09 20.91
N LEU A 150 11.90 10.33 20.65
CA LEU A 150 12.73 11.32 20.02
C LEU A 150 13.44 12.10 21.13
N PHE A 151 14.77 12.18 21.02
CA PHE A 151 15.63 13.04 21.83
C PHE A 151 15.77 12.70 23.33
N ASN A 152 16.06 11.42 23.68
CA ASN A 152 16.61 10.94 24.99
C ASN A 152 15.72 10.01 25.83
N MET A 153 14.91 9.11 25.25
CA MET A 153 14.30 8.03 26.03
C MET A 153 14.85 6.66 25.60
N GLU A 154 15.31 5.88 26.58
CA GLU A 154 15.80 4.52 26.41
C GLU A 154 14.73 3.65 25.74
N TRP A 155 15.04 3.15 24.55
CA TRP A 155 14.23 2.17 23.83
C TRP A 155 14.42 0.77 24.44
N THR A 156 14.43 0.66 25.76
CA THR A 156 14.41 -0.63 26.45
C THR A 156 12.95 -1.00 26.70
N PRO A 157 12.46 -2.12 26.15
CA PRO A 157 11.16 -2.67 26.51
C PRO A 157 11.06 -2.75 28.03
N LYS A 158 10.07 -2.07 28.63
CA LYS A 158 9.83 -2.10 30.08
C LYS A 158 9.28 -3.45 30.56
N GLN A 159 9.07 -4.39 29.65
CA GLN A 159 8.64 -5.75 29.94
C GLN A 159 9.80 -6.71 29.67
N PRO A 160 9.95 -7.77 30.47
CA PRO A 160 10.96 -8.79 30.22
C PRO A 160 10.72 -9.38 28.83
N VAL A 161 11.76 -9.34 28.00
CA VAL A 161 11.78 -10.07 26.73
C VAL A 161 11.54 -11.54 27.08
N PRO A 162 10.50 -12.20 26.54
CA PRO A 162 10.28 -13.61 26.81
C PRO A 162 11.53 -14.42 26.45
N ASP A 163 12.00 -15.27 27.36
CA ASP A 163 13.18 -16.15 27.15
C ASP A 163 12.94 -17.20 26.04
N PHE A 164 11.75 -17.22 25.46
CA PHE A 164 11.40 -18.10 24.36
C PHE A 164 10.93 -17.28 23.16
N CYS A 165 11.49 -17.57 21.99
CA CYS A 165 10.91 -17.15 20.73
C CYS A 165 9.66 -18.02 20.50
N PRO A 166 8.45 -17.44 20.39
CA PRO A 166 7.27 -18.22 20.03
C PRO A 166 7.51 -18.85 18.65
N ARG A 167 7.27 -20.17 18.55
CA ARG A 167 7.28 -20.90 17.28
C ARG A 167 5.99 -20.65 16.52
#